data_AF-A0A7K6V280-F1
#
_entry.id   AF-A0A7K6V280-F1
#
_cell.length_a   1.000
_cell.length_b   1.000
_cell.length_c   1.000
_cell.angle_alpha   90.00
_cell.angle_beta   90.00
_cell.angle_gamma   90.00
#
_symmetry.space_group_name_H-M   'P 1'
#
loop_
_entity.id
_entity.type
_entity.pdbx_description
1 polymer ?
#
loop_
_entity_poly.entity_id
_entity_poly.type
_entity_poly.pdbx_seq_one_letter_code
_entity_poly.pdbx_strand_id
1 'polypeptide(L)'
;LVKGMPGKAGIPLGVMKVLDPRQLKPNSMETERILTVLDETIVKLEITRLIPRITASLERFARMLGPEITSSLLEHQKLSMEVRDLLASPGDEESVRAVEQCLKCSLRNILRLFLANPLLYHGLKYEVRVKESPADVFIKAFMEFRDFMLERLLTSPDEEKEKIQFMEDISLRVERNTETISALQEELAATIQNRDEEVNRKDKMIKNLKTSMEDLAKNCKADIQQIIKEGEKQQKEDEKASQDRCARLEQDVRRLRAQYSALVVEHRASELVLRKVK
;
A
#
# COMPACT_ATOMS: atom_id res chain seq x y z
N LEU A 1 31.90 -4.11 -3.12
CA LEU A 1 31.43 -4.67 -4.42
C LEU A 1 29.90 -4.76 -4.37
N VAL A 2 29.23 -3.68 -4.77
CA VAL A 2 27.76 -3.57 -4.78
C VAL A 2 27.26 -4.28 -6.04
N LYS A 3 26.64 -5.45 -5.87
CA LYS A 3 26.08 -6.23 -6.97
C LYS A 3 24.75 -5.58 -7.37
N GLY A 4 24.69 -5.16 -8.63
CA GLY A 4 23.64 -4.29 -9.18
C GLY A 4 22.23 -4.84 -9.04
N MET A 5 21.30 -3.91 -8.80
CA MET A 5 19.86 -4.17 -8.97
C MET A 5 19.58 -4.61 -10.41
N PRO A 6 18.68 -5.59 -10.63
CA PRO A 6 18.24 -5.89 -11.98
C PRO A 6 17.38 -4.71 -12.44
N GLY A 7 17.82 -4.08 -13.52
CA GLY A 7 17.11 -2.99 -14.18
C GLY A 7 15.67 -3.42 -14.48
N LYS A 8 14.75 -2.49 -14.26
CA LYS A 8 13.34 -2.57 -14.67
C LYS A 8 13.31 -3.03 -16.13
N ALA A 9 13.04 -4.32 -16.35
CA ALA A 9 12.88 -4.87 -17.69
C ALA A 9 11.64 -4.21 -18.28
N GLY A 10 11.84 -3.17 -19.09
CA GLY A 10 10.79 -2.59 -19.89
C GLY A 10 10.15 -3.72 -20.69
N ILE A 11 8.83 -3.82 -20.59
CA ILE A 11 8.02 -4.73 -21.38
C ILE A 11 8.45 -4.55 -22.85
N PRO A 12 9.02 -5.58 -23.51
CA PRO A 12 9.50 -5.45 -24.88
C PRO A 12 8.40 -4.89 -25.79
N LEU A 13 8.74 -4.03 -26.74
CA LEU A 13 7.75 -3.38 -27.62
C LEU A 13 6.86 -4.38 -28.40
N GLY A 14 7.34 -5.63 -28.60
CA GLY A 14 6.56 -6.73 -29.16
C GLY A 14 5.49 -7.31 -28.23
N VAL A 15 5.63 -7.10 -26.92
CA VAL A 15 4.67 -7.57 -25.90
C VAL A 15 3.43 -6.68 -25.82
N MET A 16 3.58 -5.36 -26.03
CA MET A 16 2.40 -4.48 -26.15
C MET A 16 1.60 -4.76 -27.42
N LYS A 17 2.22 -5.33 -28.45
CA LYS A 17 1.55 -5.70 -29.71
C LYS A 17 0.57 -6.86 -29.52
N VAL A 18 0.93 -7.90 -28.76
CA VAL A 18 0.07 -9.07 -28.51
C VAL A 18 -1.26 -8.69 -27.81
N LEU A 19 -1.30 -7.55 -27.11
CA LEU A 19 -2.49 -7.09 -26.39
C LEU A 19 -3.37 -6.13 -27.18
N ASP A 20 -2.94 -5.67 -28.36
CA ASP A 20 -3.70 -4.72 -29.18
C ASP A 20 -4.44 -5.44 -30.32
N PRO A 21 -5.76 -5.67 -30.21
CA PRO A 21 -6.56 -6.32 -31.25
C PRO A 21 -6.72 -5.45 -32.51
N ARG A 22 -6.21 -4.21 -32.54
CA ARG A 22 -6.41 -3.24 -33.64
C ARG A 22 -5.38 -3.31 -34.75
N GLN A 23 -4.51 -4.33 -34.76
CA GLN A 23 -3.43 -4.42 -35.75
C GLN A 23 -3.94 -4.74 -37.16
N LEU A 24 -5.05 -5.46 -37.26
CA LEU A 24 -5.71 -5.70 -38.51
C LEU A 24 -6.62 -4.51 -38.83
N LYS A 25 -6.31 -3.80 -39.91
CA LYS A 25 -7.31 -2.93 -40.54
C LYS A 25 -8.46 -3.82 -41.01
N PRO A 26 -9.73 -3.37 -40.93
CA PRO A 26 -10.86 -4.07 -41.54
C PRO A 26 -10.70 -4.05 -43.07
N ASN A 27 -9.79 -4.85 -43.60
CA ASN A 27 -9.48 -4.90 -45.04
C ASN A 27 -10.45 -5.82 -45.78
N SER A 28 -11.35 -6.48 -45.06
CA SER A 28 -12.38 -7.33 -45.64
C SER A 28 -13.64 -6.52 -45.87
N MET A 29 -14.10 -6.52 -47.12
CA MET A 29 -15.41 -5.96 -47.51
C MET A 29 -16.55 -6.51 -46.64
N GLU A 30 -16.42 -7.74 -46.13
CA GLU A 30 -17.43 -8.35 -45.27
C GLU A 30 -17.45 -7.72 -43.88
N THR A 31 -16.28 -7.37 -43.32
CA THR A 31 -16.19 -6.65 -42.04
C THR A 31 -16.86 -5.28 -42.15
N GLU A 32 -16.61 -4.54 -43.22
CA GLU A 32 -17.25 -3.25 -43.46
C GLU A 32 -18.78 -3.38 -43.60
N ARG A 33 -19.27 -4.41 -44.30
CA ARG A 33 -20.70 -4.69 -44.43
C ARG A 33 -21.35 -4.97 -43.07
N ILE A 34 -20.74 -5.84 -42.27
CA ILE A 34 -21.26 -6.18 -40.93
C ILE A 34 -21.33 -4.92 -40.06
N LEU A 35 -20.25 -4.14 -40.01
CA LEU A 35 -20.20 -2.90 -39.22
C LEU A 35 -21.23 -1.87 -39.70
N THR A 36 -21.39 -1.72 -41.02
CA THR A 36 -22.40 -0.81 -41.59
C THR A 36 -23.81 -1.20 -41.16
N VAL A 37 -24.14 -2.49 -41.15
CA VAL A 37 -25.46 -2.97 -40.68
C VAL A 37 -25.65 -2.69 -39.20
N LEU A 38 -24.62 -2.86 -38.38
CA LEU A 38 -24.67 -2.55 -36.94
C LEU A 38 -24.85 -1.05 -36.70
N ASP A 39 -24.07 -0.21 -37.38
CA ASP A 39 -24.13 1.26 -37.29
C ASP A 39 -25.50 1.78 -37.76
N GLU A 40 -26.04 1.26 -38.87
CA GLU A 40 -27.39 1.60 -39.33
C GLU A 40 -28.47 1.14 -38.34
N THR A 41 -28.28 -0.02 -37.70
CA THR A 41 -29.21 -0.53 -36.68
C THR A 41 -29.21 0.37 -35.44
N ILE A 42 -28.05 0.85 -34.99
CA ILE A 42 -27.95 1.83 -33.90
C ILE A 42 -28.77 3.08 -34.24
N VAL A 43 -28.57 3.64 -35.45
CA VAL A 43 -29.31 4.83 -35.89
C VAL A 43 -30.82 4.55 -35.91
N LYS A 44 -31.27 3.39 -36.40
CA LYS A 44 -32.69 3.02 -36.38
C LYS A 44 -33.26 2.94 -34.97
N LEU A 45 -32.51 2.39 -34.00
CA LEU A 45 -32.93 2.32 -32.60
C LEU A 45 -33.02 3.73 -32.00
N GLU A 46 -32.05 4.59 -32.28
CA GLU A 46 -32.07 5.98 -31.83
C GLU A 46 -33.27 6.75 -32.42
N ILE A 47 -33.57 6.61 -33.72
CA ILE A 47 -34.77 7.20 -34.34
C ILE A 47 -36.03 6.67 -33.67
N THR A 48 -36.14 5.35 -33.48
CA THR A 48 -37.31 4.71 -32.86
C THR A 48 -37.55 5.24 -31.44
N ARG A 49 -36.48 5.49 -30.67
CA ARG A 49 -36.55 6.12 -29.34
C ARG A 49 -37.14 7.54 -29.40
N LEU A 50 -36.88 8.29 -30.47
CA LEU A 50 -37.38 9.65 -30.64
C LEU A 50 -38.86 9.71 -31.03
N ILE A 51 -39.37 8.71 -31.74
CA ILE A 51 -40.74 8.71 -32.29
C ILE A 51 -41.81 9.09 -31.26
N PRO A 52 -41.89 8.48 -30.06
CA PRO A 52 -42.93 8.84 -29.07
C PRO A 52 -42.87 10.29 -28.60
N ARG A 53 -41.68 10.91 -28.58
CA ARG A 53 -41.50 12.32 -28.18
C ARG A 53 -41.88 13.27 -29.31
N ILE A 54 -41.53 12.90 -30.54
CA ILE A 54 -41.88 13.67 -31.73
C ILE A 54 -43.40 13.65 -31.93
N THR A 55 -44.04 12.48 -31.85
CA THR A 55 -45.50 12.35 -32.04
C THR A 55 -46.29 13.08 -30.95
N ALA A 56 -45.81 13.11 -29.70
CA ALA A 56 -46.43 13.88 -28.62
C ALA A 56 -46.38 15.40 -28.80
N SER A 57 -45.55 15.91 -29.71
CA SER A 57 -45.41 17.36 -29.99
C SER A 57 -45.19 17.61 -31.47
N LEU A 58 -45.94 16.91 -32.33
CA LEU A 58 -45.70 16.86 -33.77
C LEU A 58 -45.75 18.24 -34.41
N GLU A 59 -46.64 19.12 -33.97
CA GLU A 59 -46.77 20.50 -34.46
C GLU A 59 -45.46 21.31 -34.36
N ARG A 60 -44.69 21.08 -33.29
CA ARG A 60 -43.40 21.76 -33.07
C ARG A 60 -42.36 21.33 -34.11
N PHE A 61 -42.39 20.07 -34.52
CA PHE A 61 -41.40 19.47 -35.41
C PHE A 61 -41.86 19.40 -36.87
N ALA A 62 -43.15 19.61 -37.16
CA ALA A 62 -43.74 19.44 -38.48
C ALA A 62 -43.03 20.23 -39.59
N ARG A 63 -42.61 21.47 -39.29
CA ARG A 63 -41.84 22.30 -40.24
C ARG A 63 -40.49 21.69 -40.60
N MET A 64 -39.80 21.10 -39.62
CA MET A 64 -38.49 20.48 -39.81
C MET A 64 -38.63 19.11 -40.51
N LEU A 65 -39.62 18.32 -40.12
CA LEU A 65 -39.88 16.99 -40.65
C LEU A 65 -40.42 17.01 -42.09
N GLY A 66 -41.09 18.09 -42.48
CA GLY A 66 -41.77 18.17 -43.76
C GLY A 66 -43.08 17.34 -43.78
N PRO A 67 -43.90 17.51 -44.83
CA PRO A 67 -45.26 16.95 -44.88
C PRO A 67 -45.26 15.41 -44.92
N GLU A 68 -44.31 14.80 -45.63
CA GLU A 68 -44.23 13.35 -45.84
C GLU A 68 -43.95 12.58 -44.53
N ILE A 69 -42.95 13.04 -43.76
CA ILE A 69 -42.58 12.42 -42.49
C ILE A 69 -43.64 12.73 -41.43
N THR A 70 -44.16 13.96 -41.42
CA THR A 70 -45.24 14.36 -40.50
C THR A 70 -46.49 13.50 -40.70
N SER A 71 -46.92 13.29 -41.95
CA SER A 71 -48.05 12.41 -42.27
C SER A 71 -47.78 10.96 -41.86
N SER A 72 -46.58 10.44 -42.16
CA SER A 72 -46.20 9.07 -41.78
C SER A 72 -46.21 8.86 -40.26
N LEU A 73 -45.74 9.83 -39.48
CA LEU A 73 -45.76 9.79 -38.01
C LEU A 73 -47.18 9.87 -37.44
N LEU A 74 -48.06 10.64 -38.08
CA LEU A 74 -49.47 10.76 -37.67
C LEU A 74 -50.23 9.44 -37.91
N GLU A 75 -50.02 8.80 -39.06
CA GLU A 75 -50.57 7.46 -39.32
C GLU A 75 -50.02 6.42 -38.34
N HIS A 76 -48.72 6.46 -38.05
CA HIS A 76 -48.09 5.58 -37.07
C HIS A 76 -48.72 5.73 -35.67
N GLN A 77 -48.97 6.97 -35.25
CA GLN A 77 -49.62 7.26 -33.97
C GLN A 77 -51.05 6.72 -33.94
N LYS A 78 -51.82 6.87 -35.03
CA LYS A 78 -53.17 6.30 -35.16
C LYS A 78 -53.14 4.77 -35.02
N LEU A 79 -52.27 4.09 -35.77
CA LEU A 79 -52.10 2.64 -35.69
C LEU A 79 -51.66 2.20 -34.28
N SER A 80 -50.79 2.96 -33.62
CA SER A 80 -50.36 2.64 -32.25
C SER A 80 -51.47 2.77 -31.21
N MET A 81 -52.44 3.66 -31.41
CA MET A 81 -53.64 3.75 -30.56
C MET A 81 -54.59 2.60 -30.85
N GLU A 82 -54.82 2.28 -32.12
CA GLU A 82 -55.68 1.17 -32.54
C GLU A 82 -55.21 -0.18 -31.99
N VAL A 83 -53.91 -0.48 -32.05
CA VAL A 83 -53.35 -1.69 -31.40
C VAL A 83 -53.60 -1.69 -29.90
N ARG A 84 -53.41 -0.54 -29.23
CA ARG A 84 -53.62 -0.42 -27.77
C ARG A 84 -55.07 -0.68 -27.39
N ASP A 85 -56.01 -0.15 -28.16
CA ASP A 85 -57.44 -0.31 -27.92
C ASP A 85 -57.89 -1.77 -28.17
N LEU A 86 -57.38 -2.40 -29.23
CA LEU A 86 -57.64 -3.82 -29.52
C LEU A 86 -57.06 -4.75 -28.46
N LEU A 87 -55.89 -4.43 -27.87
CA LEU A 87 -55.30 -5.20 -26.78
C LEU A 87 -56.04 -5.03 -25.44
N ALA A 88 -56.80 -3.94 -25.26
CA ALA A 88 -57.60 -3.68 -24.06
C ALA A 88 -58.99 -4.35 -24.10
N SER A 89 -59.40 -4.84 -25.27
CA SER A 89 -60.66 -5.55 -25.50
C SER A 89 -60.38 -7.06 -25.67
N PRO A 90 -61.31 -7.97 -25.32
CA PRO A 90 -61.27 -9.36 -25.80
C PRO A 90 -61.56 -9.36 -27.31
N GLY A 91 -60.57 -8.93 -28.10
CA GLY A 91 -60.66 -8.76 -29.54
C GLY A 91 -60.09 -9.95 -30.32
N ASP A 92 -60.58 -10.09 -31.56
CA ASP A 92 -60.14 -11.04 -32.57
C ASP A 92 -58.62 -10.97 -32.81
N GLU A 93 -57.92 -12.08 -32.56
CA GLU A 93 -56.46 -12.20 -32.74
C GLU A 93 -56.02 -11.88 -34.17
N GLU A 94 -56.88 -12.13 -35.17
CA GLU A 94 -56.57 -11.87 -36.57
C GLU A 94 -56.54 -10.37 -36.88
N SER A 95 -57.49 -9.62 -36.31
CA SER A 95 -57.49 -8.15 -36.34
C SER A 95 -56.25 -7.56 -35.66
N VAL A 96 -55.86 -8.05 -34.48
CA VAL A 96 -54.65 -7.60 -33.78
C VAL A 96 -53.41 -7.82 -34.64
N ARG A 97 -53.25 -9.02 -35.22
CA ARG A 97 -52.11 -9.34 -36.11
C ARG A 97 -52.05 -8.43 -37.34
N ALA A 98 -53.20 -8.12 -37.95
CA ALA A 98 -53.26 -7.25 -39.12
C ALA A 98 -52.79 -5.82 -38.78
N VAL A 99 -53.27 -5.25 -37.68
CA VAL A 99 -52.88 -3.89 -37.26
C VAL A 99 -51.42 -3.84 -36.80
N GLU A 100 -50.92 -4.88 -36.11
CA GLU A 100 -49.49 -4.99 -35.79
C GLU A 100 -48.61 -5.00 -37.04
N GLN A 101 -49.04 -5.70 -38.10
CA GLN A 101 -48.32 -5.73 -39.36
C GLN A 101 -48.32 -4.35 -40.02
N CYS A 102 -49.45 -3.64 -40.03
CA CYS A 102 -49.54 -2.26 -40.49
C CYS A 102 -48.62 -1.33 -39.69
N LEU A 103 -48.55 -1.51 -38.36
CA LEU A 103 -47.67 -0.74 -37.49
C LEU A 103 -46.19 -0.98 -37.81
N LYS A 104 -45.80 -2.24 -38.06
CA LYS A 104 -44.43 -2.60 -38.50
C LYS A 104 -44.10 -1.97 -39.84
N CYS A 105 -45.02 -2.00 -40.81
CA CYS A 105 -44.84 -1.38 -42.13
C CYS A 105 -44.69 0.15 -42.01
N SER A 106 -45.53 0.78 -41.20
CA SER A 106 -45.47 2.21 -40.91
C SER A 106 -44.13 2.62 -40.28
N LEU A 107 -43.66 1.87 -39.27
CA LEU A 107 -42.35 2.11 -38.66
C LEU A 107 -41.21 1.97 -39.68
N ARG A 108 -41.23 0.91 -40.51
CA ARG A 108 -40.23 0.72 -41.58
C ARG A 108 -40.21 1.89 -42.56
N ASN A 109 -41.39 2.41 -42.93
CA ASN A 109 -41.47 3.58 -43.81
C ASN A 109 -40.88 4.83 -43.15
N ILE A 110 -41.21 5.09 -41.88
CA ILE A 110 -40.61 6.21 -41.12
C ILE A 110 -39.09 6.07 -41.09
N LEU A 111 -38.57 4.91 -40.69
CA LEU A 111 -37.12 4.68 -40.64
C LEU A 111 -36.45 4.91 -42.00
N ARG A 112 -37.07 4.46 -43.10
CA ARG A 112 -36.57 4.71 -44.46
C ARG A 112 -36.49 6.21 -44.77
N LEU A 113 -37.52 6.98 -44.41
CA LEU A 113 -37.56 8.44 -44.64
C LEU A 113 -36.47 9.16 -43.83
N PHE A 114 -36.28 8.77 -42.57
CA PHE A 114 -35.22 9.33 -41.74
C PHE A 114 -33.81 8.96 -42.24
N LEU A 115 -33.60 7.73 -42.66
CA LEU A 115 -32.29 7.29 -43.18
C LEU A 115 -31.96 7.92 -44.54
N ALA A 116 -32.97 8.24 -45.35
CA ALA A 116 -32.78 9.01 -46.58
C ALA A 116 -32.34 10.46 -46.33
N ASN A 117 -32.51 10.98 -45.10
CA ASN A 117 -32.08 12.31 -44.71
C ASN A 117 -31.34 12.30 -43.34
N PRO A 118 -30.05 11.92 -43.30
CA PRO A 118 -29.28 11.82 -42.06
C PRO A 118 -29.19 13.13 -41.28
N LEU A 119 -29.15 14.28 -41.97
CA LEU A 119 -29.04 15.60 -41.34
C LEU A 119 -30.28 15.93 -40.51
N LEU A 120 -31.47 15.51 -40.98
CA LEU A 120 -32.72 15.67 -40.25
C LEU A 120 -32.68 14.92 -38.91
N TYR A 121 -32.23 13.66 -38.93
CA TYR A 121 -32.05 12.87 -37.71
C TYR A 121 -31.10 13.54 -36.73
N HIS A 122 -29.92 13.96 -37.19
CA HIS A 122 -28.94 14.64 -36.34
C HIS A 122 -29.50 15.94 -35.74
N GLY A 123 -30.20 16.76 -36.52
CA GLY A 123 -30.87 17.97 -36.01
C GLY A 123 -31.90 17.66 -34.92
N LEU A 124 -32.77 16.68 -35.16
CA LEU A 124 -33.78 16.24 -34.20
C LEU A 124 -33.19 15.69 -32.91
N LYS A 125 -32.06 14.97 -32.98
CA LYS A 125 -31.37 14.43 -31.80
C LYS A 125 -30.99 15.53 -30.79
N TYR A 126 -30.64 16.72 -31.26
CA TYR A 126 -30.32 17.86 -30.39
C TYR A 126 -31.55 18.66 -29.95
N GLU A 127 -32.59 18.75 -30.79
CA GLU A 127 -33.81 19.49 -30.44
C GLU A 127 -34.74 18.74 -29.48
N VAL A 128 -34.82 17.41 -29.61
CA VAL A 128 -35.68 16.58 -28.78
C VAL A 128 -34.96 16.27 -27.47
N ARG A 129 -35.36 16.95 -26.39
CA ARG A 129 -34.93 16.62 -25.04
C ARG A 129 -35.59 15.32 -24.59
N VAL A 130 -34.89 14.19 -24.74
CA VAL A 130 -35.36 12.90 -24.23
C VAL A 130 -34.78 12.69 -22.83
N LYS A 131 -35.63 12.51 -21.82
CA LYS A 131 -35.21 11.95 -20.53
C LYS A 131 -34.69 10.52 -20.75
N GLU A 132 -33.83 10.02 -19.87
CA GLU A 132 -33.44 8.61 -19.90
C GLU A 132 -34.69 7.72 -19.99
N SER A 133 -34.66 6.85 -20.98
CA SER A 133 -35.70 5.90 -21.35
C SER A 133 -35.13 4.49 -21.24
N PRO A 134 -35.97 3.48 -21.00
CA PRO A 134 -35.51 2.08 -21.03
C PRO A 134 -34.80 1.68 -22.33
N ALA A 135 -35.13 2.34 -23.45
CA ALA A 135 -34.48 2.14 -24.73
C ALA A 135 -33.00 2.59 -24.75
N ASP A 136 -32.59 3.51 -23.89
CA ASP A 136 -31.18 3.96 -23.82
C ASP A 136 -30.24 2.87 -23.34
N VAL A 137 -30.70 2.05 -22.38
CA VAL A 137 -29.95 0.89 -21.91
C VAL A 137 -29.73 -0.08 -23.07
N PHE A 138 -30.77 -0.31 -23.89
CA PHE A 138 -30.67 -1.18 -25.05
C PHE A 138 -29.75 -0.63 -26.14
N ILE A 139 -29.86 0.67 -26.47
CA ILE A 139 -28.98 1.32 -27.45
C ILE A 139 -27.53 1.26 -26.96
N LYS A 140 -27.27 1.54 -25.68
CA LYS A 140 -25.95 1.44 -25.08
C LYS A 140 -25.38 0.02 -25.17
N ALA A 141 -26.16 -0.98 -24.77
CA ALA A 141 -25.76 -2.38 -24.89
C ALA A 141 -25.48 -2.77 -26.36
N PHE A 142 -26.23 -2.22 -27.31
CA PHE A 142 -26.00 -2.48 -28.74
C PHE A 142 -24.75 -1.77 -29.27
N MET A 143 -24.41 -0.57 -28.79
CA MET A 143 -23.12 0.07 -29.08
C MET A 143 -21.95 -0.74 -28.53
N GLU A 144 -22.06 -1.24 -27.30
CA GLU A 144 -21.06 -2.14 -26.69
C GLU A 144 -20.93 -3.44 -27.49
N PHE A 145 -22.05 -4.02 -27.94
CA PHE A 145 -22.05 -5.18 -28.84
C PHE A 145 -21.37 -4.89 -30.18
N ARG A 146 -21.60 -3.71 -30.76
CA ARG A 146 -20.94 -3.29 -32.01
C ARG A 146 -19.43 -3.19 -31.82
N ASP A 147 -18.96 -2.63 -30.72
CA ASP A 147 -17.54 -2.53 -30.42
C ASP A 147 -16.91 -3.90 -30.14
N PHE A 148 -17.61 -4.78 -29.43
CA PHE A 148 -17.22 -6.17 -29.25
C PHE A 148 -17.11 -6.91 -30.58
N MET A 149 -18.10 -6.74 -31.48
CA MET A 149 -18.06 -7.35 -32.81
C MET A 149 -16.91 -6.81 -33.65
N LEU A 150 -16.61 -5.52 -33.55
CA LEU A 150 -15.43 -4.94 -34.19
C LEU A 150 -14.15 -5.62 -33.67
N GLU A 151 -13.96 -5.74 -32.36
CA GLU A 151 -12.81 -6.44 -31.78
C GLU A 151 -12.70 -7.87 -32.31
N ARG A 152 -13.81 -8.61 -32.34
CA ARG A 152 -13.85 -9.98 -32.87
C ARG A 152 -13.53 -10.07 -34.36
N LEU A 153 -13.98 -9.11 -35.17
CA LEU A 153 -13.73 -9.09 -36.61
C LEU A 153 -12.29 -8.66 -36.95
N LEU A 154 -11.63 -7.96 -36.04
CA LEU A 154 -10.23 -7.54 -36.17
C LEU A 154 -9.23 -8.51 -35.51
N THR A 155 -9.71 -9.55 -34.83
CA THR A 155 -8.86 -10.52 -34.14
C THR A 155 -8.91 -11.86 -34.84
N SER A 156 -7.76 -12.36 -35.29
CA SER A 156 -7.64 -13.70 -35.86
C SER A 156 -7.65 -14.79 -34.77
N PRO A 157 -8.03 -16.04 -35.10
CA PRO A 157 -8.01 -17.14 -34.15
C PRO A 157 -6.62 -17.42 -33.53
N ASP A 158 -5.56 -17.14 -34.29
CA ASP A 158 -4.19 -17.35 -33.82
C ASP A 158 -3.73 -16.21 -32.90
N GLU A 159 -4.06 -14.94 -33.23
CA GLU A 159 -3.83 -13.80 -32.32
C GLU A 159 -4.54 -13.99 -30.97
N GLU A 160 -5.78 -14.50 -30.97
CA GLU A 160 -6.51 -14.78 -29.73
C GLU A 160 -5.81 -15.86 -28.88
N LYS A 161 -5.33 -16.94 -29.52
CA LYS A 161 -4.55 -17.98 -28.83
C LYS A 161 -3.24 -17.44 -28.26
N GLU A 162 -2.52 -16.63 -29.03
CA GLU A 162 -1.27 -16.00 -28.58
C GLU A 162 -1.52 -15.09 -27.37
N LYS A 163 -2.61 -14.30 -27.40
CA LYS A 163 -3.02 -13.45 -26.27
C LYS A 163 -3.35 -14.26 -25.01
N ILE A 164 -4.08 -15.37 -25.16
CA ILE A 164 -4.42 -16.27 -24.04
C ILE A 164 -3.13 -16.86 -23.44
N GLN A 165 -2.27 -17.46 -24.27
CA GLN A 165 -1.01 -18.05 -23.80
C GLN A 165 -0.11 -17.01 -23.12
N PHE A 166 -0.06 -15.81 -23.67
CA PHE A 166 0.71 -14.71 -23.11
C PHE A 166 0.19 -14.28 -21.73
N MET A 167 -1.14 -14.17 -21.57
CA MET A 167 -1.75 -13.87 -20.28
C MET A 167 -1.51 -14.97 -19.23
N GLU A 168 -1.59 -16.23 -19.63
CA GLU A 168 -1.28 -17.38 -18.75
C GLU A 168 0.17 -17.34 -18.28
N ASP A 169 1.12 -17.07 -19.18
CA ASP A 169 2.53 -16.99 -18.82
C ASP A 169 2.84 -15.79 -17.90
N ILE A 170 2.24 -14.61 -18.13
CA ILE A 170 2.31 -13.51 -17.16
C ILE A 170 1.79 -13.96 -15.79
N SER A 171 0.63 -14.62 -15.75
CA SER A 171 0.00 -15.02 -14.50
C SER A 171 0.90 -15.97 -13.70
N LEU A 172 1.50 -16.95 -14.38
CA LEU A 172 2.48 -17.87 -13.77
C LEU A 172 3.74 -17.14 -13.29
N ARG A 173 4.22 -16.12 -14.02
CA ARG A 173 5.36 -15.30 -13.55
C ARG A 173 4.98 -14.47 -12.32
N VAL A 174 3.79 -13.90 -12.28
CA VAL A 174 3.28 -13.13 -11.14
C VAL A 174 3.15 -14.01 -9.90
N GLU A 175 2.64 -15.23 -10.05
CA GLU A 175 2.55 -16.20 -8.95
C GLU A 175 3.93 -16.52 -8.37
N ARG A 176 4.89 -16.95 -9.21
CA ARG A 176 6.27 -17.25 -8.76
C ARG A 176 6.97 -16.05 -8.11
N ASN A 177 6.76 -14.85 -8.66
CA ASN A 177 7.33 -13.63 -8.09
C ASN A 177 6.71 -13.34 -6.72
N THR A 178 5.40 -13.53 -6.57
CA THR A 178 4.69 -13.36 -5.29
C THR A 178 5.24 -14.33 -4.24
N GLU A 179 5.40 -15.60 -4.59
CA GLU A 179 5.99 -16.61 -3.70
C GLU A 179 7.42 -16.23 -3.27
N THR A 180 8.24 -15.79 -4.22
CA THR A 180 9.63 -15.38 -3.94
C THR A 180 9.67 -14.15 -3.02
N ILE A 181 8.79 -13.17 -3.25
CA ILE A 181 8.68 -11.98 -2.40
C ILE A 181 8.28 -12.37 -0.98
N SER A 182 7.28 -13.24 -0.81
CA SER A 182 6.85 -13.71 0.50
C SER A 182 7.97 -14.43 1.24
N ALA A 183 8.70 -15.34 0.57
CA ALA A 183 9.82 -16.05 1.17
C ALA A 183 10.95 -15.09 1.64
N LEU A 184 11.29 -14.09 0.82
CA LEU A 184 12.29 -13.08 1.18
C LEU A 184 11.83 -12.18 2.33
N GLN A 185 10.54 -11.87 2.42
CA GLN A 185 9.97 -11.12 3.54
C GLN A 185 10.05 -11.90 4.85
N GLU A 186 9.78 -13.21 4.82
CA GLU A 186 9.94 -14.09 5.98
C GLU A 186 11.41 -14.19 6.43
N GLU A 187 12.34 -14.37 5.49
CA GLU A 187 13.78 -14.42 5.80
C GLU A 187 14.28 -13.09 6.40
N LEU A 188 13.82 -11.97 5.86
CA LEU A 188 14.15 -10.64 6.39
C LEU A 188 13.61 -10.47 7.81
N ALA A 189 12.36 -10.87 8.07
CA ALA A 189 11.75 -10.79 9.39
C ALA A 189 12.52 -11.65 10.41
N ALA A 190 12.86 -12.89 10.04
CA ALA A 190 13.66 -13.79 10.88
C ALA A 190 15.06 -13.21 11.19
N THR A 191 15.69 -12.59 10.19
CA THR A 191 17.01 -11.95 10.35
C THR A 191 16.94 -10.74 11.29
N ILE A 192 15.90 -9.90 11.15
CA ILE A 192 15.67 -8.76 12.04
C ILE A 192 15.45 -9.24 13.48
N GLN A 193 14.59 -10.25 13.69
CA GLN A 193 14.33 -10.79 15.01
C GLN A 193 15.61 -11.32 15.66
N ASN A 194 16.41 -12.12 14.95
CA ASN A 194 17.65 -12.67 15.49
C ASN A 194 18.63 -11.55 15.88
N ARG A 195 18.77 -10.51 15.04
CA ARG A 195 19.58 -9.33 15.36
C ARG A 195 19.09 -8.65 16.63
N ASP A 196 17.78 -8.42 16.76
CA ASP A 196 17.21 -7.74 17.92
C ASP A 196 17.38 -8.55 19.20
N GLU A 197 17.27 -9.89 19.13
CA GLU A 197 17.60 -10.78 20.24
C GLU A 197 19.08 -10.67 20.64
N GLU A 198 20.00 -10.62 19.68
CA GLU A 198 21.43 -10.47 19.95
C GLU A 198 21.76 -9.12 20.60
N VAL A 199 21.15 -8.03 20.11
CA VAL A 199 21.28 -6.69 20.70
C VAL A 199 20.78 -6.70 22.13
N ASN A 200 19.59 -7.26 22.39
CA ASN A 200 19.04 -7.36 23.74
C ASN A 200 19.93 -8.17 24.70
N ARG A 201 20.54 -9.26 24.21
CA ARG A 201 21.52 -10.04 25.00
C ARG A 201 22.75 -9.20 25.36
N LYS A 202 23.29 -8.46 24.41
CA LYS A 202 24.45 -7.56 24.60
C LYS A 202 24.12 -6.42 25.55
N ASP A 203 22.96 -5.78 25.41
CA ASP A 203 22.52 -4.70 26.30
C ASP A 203 22.36 -5.17 27.74
N LYS A 204 21.82 -6.38 27.94
CA LYS A 204 21.75 -7.00 29.28
C LYS A 204 23.13 -7.23 29.88
N MET A 205 24.09 -7.70 29.08
CA MET A 205 25.47 -7.89 29.52
C MET A 205 26.13 -6.56 29.89
N ILE A 206 25.97 -5.52 29.06
CA ILE A 206 26.47 -4.17 29.32
C ILE A 206 25.90 -3.64 30.65
N LYS A 207 24.59 -3.79 30.87
CA LYS A 207 23.93 -3.37 32.12
C LYS A 207 24.50 -4.08 33.35
N ASN A 208 24.67 -5.40 33.27
CA ASN A 208 25.24 -6.20 34.35
C ASN A 208 26.69 -5.80 34.67
N LEU A 209 27.52 -5.62 33.64
CA LEU A 209 28.90 -5.19 33.81
C LEU A 209 28.96 -3.79 34.45
N LYS A 210 28.11 -2.87 34.00
CA LYS A 210 28.01 -1.53 34.58
C LYS A 210 27.67 -1.58 36.08
N THR A 211 26.66 -2.38 36.47
CA THR A 211 26.31 -2.53 37.89
C THR A 211 27.45 -3.16 38.69
N SER A 212 28.10 -4.19 38.17
CA SER A 212 29.24 -4.82 38.87
C SER A 212 30.43 -3.88 39.03
N MET A 213 30.70 -3.02 38.03
CA MET A 213 31.75 -2.00 38.12
C MET A 213 31.42 -0.94 39.17
N GLU A 214 30.16 -0.48 39.22
CA GLU A 214 29.70 0.50 40.22
C GLU A 214 29.80 -0.07 41.65
N ASP A 215 29.38 -1.33 41.84
CA ASP A 215 29.49 -2.04 43.12
C ASP A 215 30.94 -2.24 43.55
N LEU A 216 31.81 -2.67 42.63
CA LEU A 216 33.23 -2.84 42.90
C LEU A 216 33.87 -1.51 43.30
N ALA A 217 33.59 -0.42 42.58
CA ALA A 217 34.11 0.90 42.90
C ALA A 217 33.64 1.38 44.29
N LYS A 218 32.39 1.12 44.64
CA LYS A 218 31.82 1.44 45.97
C LYS A 218 32.50 0.62 47.08
N ASN A 219 32.69 -0.68 46.86
CA ASN A 219 33.33 -1.57 47.82
C ASN A 219 34.81 -1.20 48.02
N CYS A 220 35.56 -1.01 46.93
CA CYS A 220 36.97 -0.56 47.02
C CYS A 220 37.09 0.77 47.77
N LYS A 221 36.16 1.72 47.55
CA LYS A 221 36.15 2.98 48.30
C LYS A 221 35.92 2.76 49.80
N ALA A 222 35.02 1.86 50.17
CA ALA A 222 34.76 1.51 51.57
C ALA A 222 35.98 0.82 52.20
N ASP A 223 36.59 -0.13 51.50
CA ASP A 223 37.78 -0.85 51.96
C ASP A 223 38.96 0.09 52.18
N ILE A 224 39.22 1.00 51.24
CA ILE A 224 40.28 2.04 51.38
C ILE A 224 40.00 2.91 52.61
N GLN A 225 38.75 3.35 52.82
CA GLN A 225 38.39 4.14 53.99
C GLN A 225 38.56 3.37 55.29
N GLN A 226 38.29 2.07 55.30
CA GLN A 226 38.50 1.21 56.46
C GLN A 226 40.00 1.04 56.76
N ILE A 227 40.81 0.72 55.75
CA ILE A 227 42.26 0.56 55.88
C ILE A 227 42.90 1.85 56.43
N ILE A 228 42.49 3.02 55.94
CA ILE A 228 43.00 4.31 56.45
C ILE A 228 42.67 4.48 57.93
N LYS A 229 41.42 4.22 58.34
CA LYS A 229 40.99 4.35 59.74
C LYS A 229 41.73 3.37 60.67
N GLU A 230 41.87 2.12 60.25
CA GLU A 230 42.61 1.11 61.02
C GLU A 230 44.09 1.47 61.12
N GLY A 231 44.70 1.93 60.02
CA GLY A 231 46.08 2.42 60.01
C GLY A 231 46.30 3.62 60.93
N GLU A 232 45.43 4.63 60.90
CA GLU A 232 45.49 5.79 61.80
C GLU A 232 45.34 5.39 63.27
N LYS A 233 44.45 4.42 63.56
CA LYS A 233 44.27 3.89 64.92
C LYS A 233 45.55 3.20 65.39
N GLN A 234 46.10 2.29 64.59
CA GLN A 234 47.32 1.56 64.91
C GLN A 234 48.51 2.52 65.12
N GLN A 235 48.66 3.52 64.25
CA GLN A 235 49.70 4.54 64.38
C GLN A 235 49.63 5.27 65.73
N LYS A 236 48.44 5.70 66.15
CA LYS A 236 48.25 6.38 67.45
C LYS A 236 48.60 5.47 68.63
N GLU A 237 48.23 4.20 68.55
CA GLU A 237 48.56 3.22 69.58
C GLU A 237 50.08 2.99 69.67
N ASP A 238 50.75 2.86 68.52
CA ASP A 238 52.20 2.67 68.44
C ASP A 238 52.98 3.91 68.90
N GLU A 239 52.54 5.11 68.52
CA GLU A 239 53.10 6.39 68.98
C GLU A 239 53.03 6.50 70.50
N LYS A 240 51.87 6.21 71.09
CA LYS A 240 51.68 6.22 72.54
C LYS A 240 52.55 5.17 73.23
N ALA A 241 52.58 3.95 72.72
CA ALA A 241 53.42 2.88 73.26
C ALA A 241 54.92 3.23 73.19
N SER A 242 55.35 3.90 72.12
CA SER A 242 56.71 4.40 71.95
C SER A 242 57.04 5.50 72.96
N GLN A 243 56.15 6.50 73.11
CA GLN A 243 56.29 7.58 74.10
C GLN A 243 56.41 7.02 75.53
N ASP A 244 55.57 6.05 75.90
CA ASP A 244 55.61 5.40 77.21
C ASP A 244 56.93 4.64 77.44
N ARG A 245 57.50 4.02 76.39
CA ARG A 245 58.82 3.37 76.46
C ARG A 245 59.94 4.39 76.64
N CYS A 246 59.95 5.47 75.87
CA CYS A 246 60.92 6.56 76.01
C CYS A 246 60.87 7.17 77.42
N ALA A 247 59.68 7.48 77.94
CA ALA A 247 59.52 8.02 79.28
C ALA A 247 60.09 7.10 80.38
N ARG A 248 59.86 5.77 80.25
CA ARG A 248 60.44 4.77 81.16
C ARG A 248 61.96 4.73 81.09
N LEU A 249 62.53 4.70 79.89
CA LEU A 249 63.98 4.70 79.71
C LEU A 249 64.62 5.99 80.24
N GLU A 250 64.00 7.15 80.03
CA GLU A 250 64.47 8.41 80.61
C GLU A 250 64.46 8.38 82.14
N GLN A 251 63.41 7.82 82.75
CA GLN A 251 63.33 7.65 84.20
C GLN A 251 64.43 6.72 84.72
N ASP A 252 64.69 5.60 84.04
CA ASP A 252 65.75 4.66 84.39
C ASP A 252 67.13 5.30 84.26
N VAL A 253 67.38 6.07 83.19
CA VAL A 253 68.63 6.82 83.00
C VAL A 253 68.81 7.84 84.14
N ARG A 254 67.77 8.58 84.52
CA ARG A 254 67.83 9.52 85.65
C ARG A 254 68.13 8.79 86.96
N ARG A 255 67.50 7.64 87.21
CA ARG A 255 67.75 6.80 88.39
C ARG A 255 69.18 6.28 88.43
N LEU A 256 69.68 5.72 87.32
CA LEU A 256 71.04 5.20 87.22
C LEU A 256 72.08 6.30 87.38
N ARG A 257 71.85 7.50 86.81
CA ARG A 257 72.71 8.67 87.05
C ARG A 257 72.75 9.05 88.53
N ALA A 258 71.59 9.08 89.20
CA ALA A 258 71.53 9.36 90.63
C ALA A 258 72.29 8.29 91.45
N GLN A 259 72.07 7.01 91.16
CA GLN A 259 72.79 5.90 91.79
C GLN A 259 74.31 5.98 91.58
N TYR A 260 74.75 6.21 90.34
CA TYR A 260 76.17 6.39 90.03
C TYR A 260 76.77 7.57 90.80
N SER A 261 76.07 8.71 90.85
CA SER A 261 76.54 9.87 91.61
C SER A 261 76.66 9.58 93.11
N ALA A 262 75.72 8.83 93.69
CA ALA A 262 75.78 8.39 95.07
C ALA A 262 76.98 7.45 95.31
N LEU A 263 77.18 6.47 94.42
CA LEU A 263 78.31 5.54 94.51
C LEU A 263 79.66 6.27 94.41
N VAL A 264 79.78 7.26 93.54
CA VAL A 264 80.99 8.10 93.41
C VAL A 264 81.26 8.86 94.71
N VAL A 265 80.22 9.39 95.37
CA VAL A 265 80.34 10.06 96.67
C VAL A 265 80.75 9.07 97.77
N GLU A 266 80.13 7.89 97.84
CA GLU A 266 80.52 6.85 98.80
C GLU A 266 81.96 6.39 98.58
N HIS A 267 82.35 6.10 97.35
CA HIS A 267 83.70 5.63 97.04
C HIS A 267 84.75 6.69 97.36
N ARG A 268 84.45 7.98 97.11
CA ARG A 268 85.30 9.10 97.57
C ARG A 268 85.39 9.16 99.09
N ALA A 269 84.29 8.92 99.81
CA ALA A 269 84.30 8.87 101.27
C ALA A 269 85.11 7.68 101.81
N SER A 270 84.96 6.48 101.22
CA SER A 270 85.74 5.28 101.57
C SER A 270 87.23 5.45 101.26
N GLU A 271 87.59 6.08 100.13
CA GLU A 271 88.97 6.40 99.79
C GLU A 271 89.59 7.37 100.82
N LEU A 272 88.84 8.39 101.24
CA LEU A 272 89.24 9.32 102.29
C LEU A 272 89.48 8.61 103.65
N VAL A 273 88.69 7.57 103.95
CA VAL A 273 88.88 6.74 105.16
C VAL A 273 90.15 5.88 105.04
N LEU A 274 90.38 5.22 103.90
CA LEU A 274 91.57 4.39 103.68
C LEU A 274 92.87 5.22 103.70
N ARG A 275 92.83 6.46 103.21
CA ARG A 275 93.98 7.39 103.28
C ARG A 275 94.33 7.82 104.72
N LYS A 276 93.44 7.63 105.70
CA LYS A 276 93.71 7.89 107.13
C LYS A 276 94.27 6.67 107.89
N VAL A 277 94.36 5.50 107.26
CA VAL A 277 94.89 4.25 107.86
C VAL A 277 96.31 3.94 107.36
N LYS A 278 96.96 4.90 106.70
CA LYS A 278 98.40 4.94 106.43
C LYS A 278 99.04 6.02 107.27
#